data_AF-A0A976L1T9-F1
#
_entry.id   AF-A0A976L1T9-F1
#
_cell.length_a   1.000
_cell.length_b   1.000
_cell.length_c   1.000
_cell.angle_alpha   90.00
_cell.angle_beta   90.00
_cell.angle_gamma   90.00
#
_symmetry.space_group_name_H-M   'P 1'
#
loop_
_entity.id
_entity.type
_entity.pdbx_description
1 polymer ?
#
loop_
_entity_poly.entity_id
_entity_poly.type
_entity_poly.pdbx_seq_one_letter_code
_entity_poly.pdbx_strand_id
1 'polypeptide(L)'
;MYKLLLKQFIIVALIILAILSIVFGAVLPWMKSSLYITALIGVRSGKTQTLDNFKAEFNRPLDFYSPIGDEEIVKFLGSDVISSAIVQNKQSPQIKQLVQLLADYIAPHLLLDDTRHILIGAQLYTMLWQVSGDENSFQKSEFYYKKAYEIGPKLPPVLYGMLDLYRLKGDEVNAEKIRGEILKYWPDDESVKTILKQ
;
A
#
# COMPACT_ATOMS: atom_id res chain seq x y z
N MET A 1 -40.65 -12.71 -40.45
CA MET A 1 -40.96 -11.89 -39.25
C MET A 1 -40.11 -12.28 -38.04
N TYR A 2 -40.12 -13.54 -37.60
CA TYR A 2 -39.36 -14.02 -36.43
C TYR A 2 -37.83 -13.73 -36.49
N LYS A 3 -37.19 -13.98 -37.64
CA LYS A 3 -35.75 -13.69 -37.83
C LYS A 3 -35.40 -12.20 -37.70
N LEU A 4 -36.34 -11.30 -38.00
CA LEU A 4 -36.11 -9.86 -37.94
C LEU A 4 -36.20 -9.36 -36.48
N LEU A 5 -37.19 -9.86 -35.75
CA LEU A 5 -37.36 -9.61 -34.30
C LEU A 5 -36.16 -10.15 -33.50
N LEU A 6 -35.67 -11.35 -33.84
CA LEU A 6 -34.49 -11.93 -33.19
C LEU A 6 -33.23 -11.07 -33.41
N LYS A 7 -33.01 -10.57 -34.64
CA LYS A 7 -31.88 -9.68 -34.94
C LYS A 7 -31.97 -8.36 -34.16
N GLN A 8 -33.15 -7.76 -34.08
CA GLN A 8 -33.37 -6.54 -33.31
C GLN A 8 -33.10 -6.76 -31.82
N PHE A 9 -33.58 -7.88 -31.26
CA PHE A 9 -33.30 -8.25 -29.87
C PHE A 9 -31.80 -8.40 -29.60
N ILE A 10 -31.06 -9.11 -30.46
CA ILE A 10 -29.61 -9.28 -30.33
C ILE A 10 -28.89 -7.92 -30.37
N ILE A 11 -29.26 -7.03 -31.29
CA ILE A 11 -28.66 -5.71 -31.40
C ILE A 11 -28.90 -4.89 -30.12
N VAL A 12 -30.12 -4.89 -29.60
CA VAL A 12 -30.44 -4.19 -28.35
C VAL A 12 -29.65 -4.78 -27.18
N ALA A 13 -29.56 -6.10 -27.07
CA ALA A 13 -28.77 -6.77 -26.03
C ALA A 13 -27.28 -6.40 -26.11
N LEU A 14 -26.71 -6.36 -27.31
CA LEU A 14 -25.31 -5.95 -27.52
C LEU A 14 -25.07 -4.48 -27.17
N ILE A 15 -26.01 -3.58 -27.48
CA ILE A 15 -25.92 -2.17 -27.09
C ILE A 15 -25.94 -2.04 -25.57
N ILE A 16 -26.85 -2.76 -24.88
CA ILE A 16 -26.92 -2.76 -23.42
C ILE A 16 -25.61 -3.28 -22.82
N LEU A 17 -25.09 -4.39 -23.34
CA LEU A 17 -23.80 -4.93 -22.89
C LEU A 17 -22.65 -3.94 -23.11
N ALA A 18 -22.58 -3.26 -24.25
CA ALA A 18 -21.55 -2.27 -24.52
C ALA A 18 -21.62 -1.08 -23.55
N ILE A 19 -22.82 -0.59 -23.24
CA ILE A 19 -23.03 0.48 -22.27
C ILE A 19 -22.58 0.01 -20.87
N LEU A 20 -22.97 -1.20 -20.46
CA LEU A 20 -22.55 -1.77 -19.18
C LEU A 20 -21.01 -1.92 -19.12
N SER A 21 -20.37 -2.40 -20.18
CA SER A 21 -18.91 -2.51 -20.23
C SER A 21 -18.21 -1.16 -20.06
N ILE A 22 -18.73 -0.09 -20.65
CA ILE A 22 -18.19 1.26 -20.48
C ILE A 22 -18.38 1.75 -19.05
N VAL A 23 -19.58 1.57 -18.49
CA VAL A 23 -19.91 2.04 -17.13
C VAL A 23 -19.04 1.33 -16.10
N PHE A 24 -19.00 -0.01 -16.13
CA PHE A 24 -18.30 -0.82 -15.13
C PHE A 24 -16.79 -0.92 -15.41
N GLY A 25 -16.35 -0.89 -16.67
CA GLY A 25 -14.94 -1.04 -17.03
C GLY A 25 -14.15 0.27 -17.07
N ALA A 26 -14.80 1.43 -17.24
CA ALA A 26 -14.10 2.70 -17.40
C ALA A 26 -14.65 3.80 -16.49
N VAL A 27 -15.96 4.05 -16.48
CA VAL A 27 -16.55 5.21 -15.77
C VAL A 27 -16.43 5.05 -14.25
N LEU A 28 -16.88 3.94 -13.69
CA LEU A 28 -16.81 3.70 -12.24
C LEU A 28 -15.36 3.68 -11.72
N PRO A 29 -14.41 2.97 -12.37
CA PRO A 29 -12.99 3.04 -11.97
C PRO A 29 -12.44 4.47 -12.03
N TRP A 30 -12.68 5.20 -13.13
CA TRP A 30 -12.21 6.57 -13.27
C TRP A 30 -12.75 7.50 -12.18
N MET A 31 -14.05 7.41 -11.85
CA MET A 31 -14.65 8.18 -10.76
C MET A 31 -13.99 7.86 -9.42
N LYS A 32 -13.78 6.57 -9.12
CA LYS A 32 -13.14 6.12 -7.89
C LYS A 32 -11.70 6.64 -7.77
N SER A 33 -10.89 6.51 -8.82
CA SER A 33 -9.52 7.03 -8.87
C SER A 33 -9.49 8.55 -8.76
N SER A 34 -10.43 9.27 -9.39
CA SER A 34 -10.51 10.73 -9.28
C SER A 34 -10.83 11.19 -7.85
N LEU A 35 -11.74 10.49 -7.16
CA LEU A 35 -12.03 10.76 -5.75
C LEU A 35 -10.79 10.52 -4.89
N TYR A 36 -10.04 9.45 -5.16
CA TYR A 36 -8.83 9.12 -4.44
C TYR A 36 -7.73 10.18 -4.61
N ILE A 37 -7.46 10.60 -5.86
CA ILE A 37 -6.47 11.65 -6.16
C ILE A 37 -6.86 12.95 -5.47
N THR A 38 -8.16 13.28 -5.44
CA THR A 38 -8.66 14.48 -4.74
C THR A 38 -8.37 14.42 -3.24
N ALA A 39 -8.65 13.28 -2.60
CA ALA A 39 -8.34 13.06 -1.19
C ALA A 39 -6.83 13.18 -0.92
N LEU A 40 -5.99 12.61 -1.80
CA LEU A 40 -4.53 12.67 -1.69
C LEU A 40 -3.99 14.09 -1.79
N ILE A 41 -4.52 14.90 -2.73
CA ILE A 41 -4.18 16.33 -2.85
C ILE A 41 -4.61 17.09 -1.58
N GLY A 42 -5.75 16.73 -0.99
CA GLY A 42 -6.20 17.25 0.32
C GLY A 42 -5.18 17.03 1.43
N VAL A 43 -4.60 15.82 1.50
CA VAL A 43 -3.54 15.48 2.47
C VAL A 43 -2.25 16.23 2.19
N ARG A 44 -1.78 16.23 0.95
CA ARG A 44 -0.51 16.88 0.56
C ARG A 44 -0.55 18.39 0.77
N SER A 45 -1.71 19.01 0.59
CA SER A 45 -1.91 20.45 0.82
C SER A 45 -2.07 20.84 2.29
N GLY A 46 -2.04 19.87 3.22
CA GLY A 46 -2.14 20.13 4.65
C GLY A 46 -3.54 20.55 5.11
N LYS A 47 -4.59 20.30 4.31
CA LYS A 47 -5.99 20.58 4.68
C LYS A 47 -6.58 19.53 5.64
N THR A 48 -6.06 18.31 5.60
CA THR A 48 -6.45 17.22 6.51
C THR A 48 -5.46 17.13 7.67
N GLN A 49 -5.59 18.04 8.64
CA GLN A 49 -4.77 18.03 9.86
C GLN A 49 -5.40 17.24 11.02
N THR A 50 -6.62 16.72 10.80
CA THR A 50 -7.42 16.02 11.82
C THR A 50 -7.94 14.70 11.28
N LEU A 51 -8.16 13.76 12.22
CA LEU A 51 -8.77 12.45 11.99
C LEU A 51 -10.10 12.53 11.22
N ASP A 52 -10.97 13.47 11.62
CA ASP A 52 -12.29 13.60 11.01
C ASP A 52 -12.20 14.07 9.56
N ASN A 53 -11.27 14.99 9.27
CA ASN A 53 -11.03 15.44 7.90
C ASN A 53 -10.41 14.32 7.05
N PHE A 54 -9.50 13.53 7.62
CA PHE A 54 -8.94 12.38 6.90
C PHE A 54 -10.02 11.35 6.54
N LYS A 55 -10.87 10.98 7.51
CA LYS A 55 -12.00 10.07 7.25
C LYS A 55 -12.98 10.64 6.24
N ALA A 56 -13.35 11.92 6.36
CA ALA A 56 -14.26 12.54 5.42
C ALA A 56 -13.72 12.51 3.97
N GLU A 57 -12.42 12.75 3.79
CA GLU A 57 -11.78 12.76 2.48
C GLU A 57 -11.59 11.35 1.91
N PHE A 58 -11.18 10.36 2.72
CA PHE A 58 -10.90 9.00 2.24
C PHE A 58 -12.11 8.06 2.24
N ASN A 59 -13.09 8.22 3.12
CA ASN A 59 -14.31 7.40 3.05
C ASN A 59 -15.00 7.56 1.69
N ARG A 60 -14.91 8.74 1.08
CA ARG A 60 -15.56 9.02 -0.20
C ARG A 60 -15.02 8.15 -1.36
N PRO A 61 -13.72 8.07 -1.66
CA PRO A 61 -13.19 7.13 -2.63
C PRO A 61 -13.27 5.67 -2.18
N LEU A 62 -13.17 5.40 -0.87
CA LEU A 62 -13.14 4.04 -0.34
C LEU A 62 -14.52 3.37 -0.38
N ASP A 63 -15.58 4.09 0.01
CA ASP A 63 -16.96 3.61 -0.01
C ASP A 63 -17.58 3.66 -1.42
N PHE A 64 -16.91 4.30 -2.38
CA PHE A 64 -17.39 4.38 -3.75
C PHE A 64 -17.32 2.99 -4.41
N TYR A 65 -18.48 2.46 -4.78
CA TYR A 65 -18.54 1.19 -5.50
C TYR A 65 -17.86 1.31 -6.87
N SER A 66 -16.87 0.44 -7.10
CA SER A 66 -16.32 0.18 -8.43
C SER A 66 -15.98 -1.30 -8.51
N PRO A 67 -16.30 -2.00 -9.61
CA PRO A 67 -15.94 -3.40 -9.78
C PRO A 67 -14.41 -3.61 -9.87
N ILE A 68 -13.66 -2.54 -10.14
CA ILE A 68 -12.20 -2.53 -10.32
C ILE A 68 -11.64 -1.30 -9.60
N GLY A 69 -10.55 -1.45 -8.83
CA GLY A 69 -9.79 -0.32 -8.26
C GLY A 69 -9.62 -0.28 -6.74
N ASP A 70 -10.28 -1.16 -5.98
CA ASP A 70 -10.03 -1.27 -4.52
C ASP A 70 -8.59 -1.67 -4.22
N GLU A 71 -8.10 -2.67 -4.96
CA GLU A 71 -6.73 -3.16 -4.88
C GLU A 71 -5.71 -2.06 -5.20
N GLU A 72 -6.00 -1.24 -6.23
CA GLU A 72 -5.12 -0.13 -6.60
C GLU A 72 -5.11 0.95 -5.53
N ILE A 73 -6.26 1.31 -4.96
CA ILE A 73 -6.31 2.30 -3.88
C ILE A 73 -5.51 1.81 -2.66
N VAL A 74 -5.65 0.55 -2.25
CA VAL A 74 -4.85 0.00 -1.14
C VAL A 74 -3.35 0.08 -1.45
N LYS A 75 -2.96 -0.25 -2.69
CA LYS A 75 -1.57 -0.18 -3.15
C LYS A 75 -1.02 1.24 -3.14
N PHE A 76 -1.75 2.19 -3.72
CA PHE A 76 -1.33 3.58 -3.80
C PHE A 76 -1.41 4.28 -2.44
N LEU A 77 -2.44 4.02 -1.63
CA LEU A 77 -2.61 4.61 -0.30
C LEU A 77 -1.46 4.26 0.64
N GLY A 78 -1.04 2.99 0.63
CA GLY A 78 0.15 2.55 1.35
C GLY A 78 1.37 3.38 0.95
N SER A 79 1.75 3.35 -0.33
CA SER A 79 2.97 4.02 -0.80
C SER A 79 2.93 5.55 -0.72
N ASP A 80 1.80 6.18 -1.07
CA ASP A 80 1.67 7.64 -1.12
C ASP A 80 1.58 8.26 0.27
N VAL A 81 0.87 7.62 1.21
CA VAL A 81 0.82 8.15 2.57
C VAL A 81 2.14 7.91 3.29
N ILE A 82 2.76 6.74 3.12
CA ILE A 82 4.12 6.48 3.60
C ILE A 82 5.07 7.60 3.14
N SER A 83 5.04 7.92 1.85
CA SER A 83 5.89 8.97 1.29
C SER A 83 5.58 10.35 1.89
N SER A 84 4.30 10.69 2.10
CA SER A 84 3.90 11.99 2.67
C SER A 84 4.16 12.13 4.18
N ALA A 85 4.04 11.05 4.96
CA ALA A 85 4.27 11.02 6.40
C ALA A 85 5.76 11.04 6.77
N ILE A 86 6.64 10.58 5.87
CA ILE A 86 8.10 10.70 6.03
C ILE A 86 8.57 12.14 5.79
N VAL A 87 7.94 12.86 4.86
CA VAL A 87 8.29 14.24 4.49
C VAL A 87 7.79 15.24 5.53
N GLN A 88 6.67 14.96 6.20
CA GLN A 88 6.17 15.79 7.30
C GLN A 88 6.77 15.30 8.64
N ASN A 89 7.35 16.22 9.39
CA ASN A 89 8.12 16.02 10.63
C ASN A 89 7.64 14.83 11.50
N LYS A 90 8.42 13.71 11.54
CA LYS A 90 8.11 12.40 12.17
C LYS A 90 7.60 12.44 13.62
N GLN A 91 7.72 13.57 14.31
CA GLN A 91 7.35 13.73 15.72
C GLN A 91 5.98 14.38 15.95
N SER A 92 5.23 14.78 14.92
CA SER A 92 3.89 15.33 15.15
C SER A 92 2.93 14.25 15.68
N PRO A 93 2.22 14.49 16.81
CA PRO A 93 1.18 13.58 17.31
C PRO A 93 0.10 13.25 16.27
N GLN A 94 -0.14 14.16 15.32
CA GLN A 94 -1.11 13.98 14.23
C GLN A 94 -0.66 12.90 13.25
N ILE A 95 0.65 12.77 12.99
CA ILE A 95 1.19 11.76 12.06
C ILE A 95 1.08 10.37 12.66
N LYS A 96 1.37 10.22 13.95
CA LYS A 96 1.18 8.93 14.65
C LYS A 96 -0.27 8.44 14.55
N GLN A 97 -1.23 9.34 14.79
CA GLN A 97 -2.66 9.00 14.66
C GLN A 97 -3.02 8.65 13.21
N LEU A 98 -2.54 9.44 12.24
CA LEU A 98 -2.77 9.19 10.81
C LEU A 98 -2.27 7.81 10.36
N VAL A 99 -1.02 7.46 10.69
CA VAL A 99 -0.42 6.17 10.32
C VAL A 99 -1.14 5.01 11.02
N GLN A 100 -1.56 5.19 12.28
CA GLN A 100 -2.35 4.16 12.98
C GLN A 100 -3.68 3.89 12.28
N LEU A 101 -4.41 4.94 11.90
CA LEU A 101 -5.70 4.81 11.22
C LEU A 101 -5.56 4.11 9.87
N LEU A 102 -4.50 4.45 9.14
CA LEU A 102 -4.17 3.80 7.88
C LEU A 102 -3.83 2.34 8.07
N ALA A 103 -3.05 2.00 9.10
CA ALA A 103 -2.77 0.62 9.45
C ALA A 103 -4.04 -0.16 9.79
N ASP A 104 -4.93 0.42 10.60
CA ASP A 104 -6.19 -0.20 10.99
C ASP A 104 -7.14 -0.39 9.80
N TYR A 105 -7.12 0.56 8.85
CA TYR A 105 -7.94 0.50 7.65
C TYR A 105 -7.37 -0.46 6.59
N ILE A 106 -6.07 -0.39 6.30
CA ILE A 106 -5.43 -1.19 5.25
C ILE A 106 -5.31 -2.66 5.66
N ALA A 107 -5.00 -2.95 6.93
CA ALA A 107 -4.66 -4.30 7.37
C ALA A 107 -5.73 -5.37 7.06
N PRO A 108 -7.04 -5.13 7.25
CA PRO A 108 -8.10 -6.08 6.86
C PRO A 108 -8.18 -6.37 5.35
N HIS A 109 -7.62 -5.50 4.51
CA HIS A 109 -7.64 -5.61 3.05
C HIS A 109 -6.32 -6.16 2.47
N LEU A 110 -5.34 -6.49 3.33
CA LEU A 110 -4.10 -7.11 2.87
C LEU A 110 -4.31 -8.60 2.59
N LEU A 111 -3.92 -9.01 1.39
CA LEU A 111 -3.96 -10.40 0.97
C LEU A 111 -2.58 -11.02 1.24
N LEU A 112 -2.53 -12.11 2.03
CA LEU A 112 -1.26 -12.73 2.46
C LEU A 112 -0.63 -13.64 1.40
N ASP A 113 -1.30 -13.84 0.27
CA ASP A 113 -0.79 -14.54 -0.91
C ASP A 113 -0.30 -13.58 -2.00
N ASP A 114 -0.59 -12.27 -1.89
CA ASP A 114 -0.05 -11.24 -2.77
C ASP A 114 1.20 -10.58 -2.15
N THR A 115 2.36 -10.81 -2.76
CA THR A 115 3.64 -10.27 -2.28
C THR A 115 3.66 -8.74 -2.16
N ARG A 116 2.93 -8.01 -3.01
CA ARG A 116 2.86 -6.55 -2.94
C ARG A 116 2.01 -6.10 -1.75
N HIS A 117 0.89 -6.76 -1.48
CA HIS A 117 0.06 -6.48 -0.30
C HIS A 117 0.86 -6.73 0.99
N ILE A 118 1.60 -7.83 1.03
CA ILE A 118 2.47 -8.15 2.17
C ILE A 118 3.55 -7.08 2.35
N LEU A 119 4.21 -6.65 1.27
CA LEU A 119 5.21 -5.58 1.33
C LEU A 119 4.63 -4.24 1.80
N ILE A 120 3.41 -3.89 1.38
CA ILE A 120 2.71 -2.70 1.87
C ILE A 120 2.47 -2.81 3.38
N GLY A 121 1.99 -3.96 3.86
CA GLY A 121 1.84 -4.23 5.29
C GLY A 121 3.15 -4.07 6.05
N ALA A 122 4.22 -4.66 5.52
CA ALA A 122 5.56 -4.57 6.11
C ALA A 122 6.00 -3.12 6.29
N GLN A 123 5.95 -2.32 5.23
CA GLN A 123 6.37 -0.92 5.22
C GLN A 123 5.48 -0.03 6.11
N LEU A 124 4.16 -0.24 6.08
CA LEU A 124 3.19 0.49 6.88
C LEU A 124 3.45 0.29 8.38
N TYR A 125 3.69 -0.95 8.79
CA TYR A 125 4.00 -1.25 10.19
C TYR A 125 5.43 -0.84 10.59
N THR A 126 6.41 -0.85 9.66
CA THR A 126 7.74 -0.23 9.92
C THR A 126 7.55 1.25 10.25
N MET A 127 6.74 1.94 9.47
CA MET A 127 6.47 3.36 9.69
C MET A 127 5.75 3.60 11.01
N LEU A 128 4.69 2.84 11.28
CA LEU A 128 3.94 2.96 12.52
C LEU A 128 4.87 2.78 13.71
N TRP A 129 5.76 1.80 13.66
CA TRP A 129 6.76 1.58 14.68
C TRP A 129 7.73 2.77 14.81
N GLN A 130 8.26 3.30 13.71
CA GLN A 130 9.15 4.48 13.74
C GLN A 130 8.50 5.71 14.38
N VAL A 131 7.19 5.94 14.16
CA VAL A 131 6.49 7.12 14.71
C VAL A 131 5.89 6.88 16.10
N SER A 132 5.61 5.63 16.45
CA SER A 132 4.94 5.29 17.72
C SER A 132 5.88 4.75 18.81
N GLY A 133 6.99 4.12 18.40
CA GLY A 133 7.86 3.33 19.25
C GLY A 133 7.26 1.98 19.71
N ASP A 134 6.07 1.62 19.23
CA ASP A 134 5.32 0.45 19.71
C ASP A 134 5.89 -0.88 19.18
N GLU A 135 6.22 -1.79 20.10
CA GLU A 135 6.84 -3.07 19.76
C GLU A 135 5.91 -3.99 18.96
N ASN A 136 4.59 -3.91 19.16
CA ASN A 136 3.64 -4.70 18.37
C ASN A 136 3.69 -4.29 16.88
N SER A 137 3.88 -3.01 16.59
CA SER A 137 4.09 -2.52 15.22
C SER A 137 5.38 -3.07 14.60
N PHE A 138 6.47 -3.17 15.37
CA PHE A 138 7.69 -3.85 14.92
C PHE A 138 7.44 -5.33 14.58
N GLN A 139 6.79 -6.06 15.49
CA GLN A 139 6.49 -7.48 15.30
C GLN A 139 5.61 -7.74 14.07
N LYS A 140 4.61 -6.89 13.84
CA LYS A 140 3.78 -6.97 12.63
C LYS A 140 4.60 -6.71 11.37
N SER A 141 5.43 -5.68 11.37
CA SER A 141 6.32 -5.38 10.24
C SER A 141 7.24 -6.57 9.92
N GLU A 142 7.85 -7.14 10.95
CA GLU A 142 8.72 -8.31 10.83
C GLU A 142 7.96 -9.53 10.29
N PHE A 143 6.74 -9.78 10.79
CA PHE A 143 5.86 -10.83 10.30
C PHE A 143 5.61 -10.71 8.79
N TYR A 144 5.22 -9.52 8.32
CA TYR A 144 4.97 -9.30 6.90
C TYR A 144 6.24 -9.46 6.07
N TYR A 145 7.38 -8.92 6.49
CA TYR A 145 8.63 -9.13 5.76
C TYR A 145 9.03 -10.60 5.69
N LYS A 146 8.90 -11.36 6.79
CA LYS A 146 9.14 -12.81 6.80
C LYS A 146 8.22 -13.55 5.83
N LYS A 147 6.93 -13.18 5.79
CA LYS A 147 5.98 -13.73 4.81
C LYS A 147 6.36 -13.40 3.36
N ALA A 148 6.79 -12.17 3.09
CA ALA A 148 7.26 -11.80 1.76
C ALA A 148 8.55 -12.56 1.37
N TYR A 149 9.43 -12.80 2.35
CA TYR A 149 10.66 -13.57 2.17
C TYR A 149 10.37 -15.05 1.87
N GLU A 150 9.36 -15.65 2.51
CA GLU A 150 8.92 -17.02 2.21
C GLU A 150 8.48 -17.17 0.74
N ILE A 151 7.80 -16.16 0.19
CA ILE A 151 7.33 -16.16 -1.20
C ILE A 151 8.47 -15.85 -2.18
N GLY A 152 9.32 -14.89 -1.84
CA GLY A 152 10.40 -14.41 -2.70
C GLY A 152 11.70 -14.14 -1.93
N PRO A 153 12.51 -15.16 -1.64
CA PRO A 153 13.74 -15.02 -0.84
C PRO A 153 14.82 -14.14 -1.47
N LYS A 154 14.71 -13.86 -2.77
CA LYS A 154 15.66 -13.06 -3.56
C LYS A 154 15.09 -11.71 -3.97
N LEU A 155 13.92 -11.32 -3.47
CA LEU A 155 13.31 -10.05 -3.84
C LEU A 155 14.07 -8.91 -3.15
N PRO A 156 14.67 -7.98 -3.92
CA PRO A 156 15.30 -6.80 -3.34
C PRO A 156 14.44 -6.08 -2.30
N PRO A 157 13.18 -5.66 -2.58
CA PRO A 157 12.41 -4.86 -1.62
C PRO A 157 12.17 -5.57 -0.28
N VAL A 158 12.16 -6.90 -0.27
CA VAL A 158 12.07 -7.69 0.96
C VAL A 158 13.38 -7.63 1.73
N LEU A 159 14.49 -7.97 1.07
CA LEU A 159 15.80 -8.03 1.71
C LEU A 159 16.27 -6.68 2.24
N TYR A 160 16.17 -5.61 1.44
CA TYR A 160 16.53 -4.26 1.89
C TYR A 160 15.59 -3.78 2.99
N GLY A 161 14.28 -4.05 2.88
CA GLY A 161 13.30 -3.68 3.91
C GLY A 161 13.55 -4.38 5.26
N MET A 162 13.91 -5.67 5.23
CA MET A 162 14.32 -6.41 6.43
C MET A 162 15.62 -5.86 7.04
N LEU A 163 16.62 -5.58 6.19
CA LEU A 163 17.88 -4.99 6.65
C LEU A 163 17.63 -3.66 7.36
N ASP A 164 16.84 -2.78 6.74
CA ASP A 164 16.49 -1.50 7.35
C ASP A 164 15.69 -1.67 8.63
N LEU A 165 14.70 -2.57 8.67
CA LEU A 165 13.92 -2.85 9.87
C LEU A 165 14.80 -3.27 11.05
N TYR A 166 15.71 -4.22 10.84
CA TYR A 166 16.61 -4.70 11.90
C TYR A 166 17.65 -3.66 12.31
N ARG A 167 18.18 -2.89 11.35
CA ARG A 167 19.09 -1.76 11.65
C ARG A 167 18.42 -0.71 12.52
N LEU A 168 17.19 -0.31 12.17
CA LEU A 168 16.41 0.63 12.95
C LEU A 168 16.15 0.13 14.38
N LYS A 169 16.12 -1.19 14.58
CA LYS A 169 15.86 -1.83 15.89
C LYS A 169 17.11 -1.89 16.75
N GLY A 170 18.29 -1.78 16.13
CA GLY A 170 19.56 -2.13 16.75
C GLY A 170 19.78 -3.64 16.87
N ASP A 171 19.06 -4.44 16.08
CA ASP A 171 19.25 -5.89 16.02
C ASP A 171 20.39 -6.25 15.05
N GLU A 172 21.62 -6.07 15.52
CA GLU A 172 22.83 -6.27 14.72
C GLU A 172 22.96 -7.70 14.19
N VAL A 173 22.51 -8.70 14.96
CA VAL A 173 22.63 -10.12 14.59
C VAL A 173 21.78 -10.41 13.35
N ASN A 174 20.51 -9.99 13.36
CA ASN A 174 19.63 -10.20 12.22
C ASN A 174 19.96 -9.26 11.06
N ALA A 175 20.40 -8.03 11.33
CA ALA A 175 20.88 -7.11 10.29
C ALA A 175 22.09 -7.69 9.53
N GLU A 176 23.08 -8.25 10.23
CA GLU A 176 24.26 -8.87 9.62
C GLU A 176 23.87 -10.07 8.75
N LYS A 177 22.93 -10.90 9.23
CA LYS A 177 22.42 -12.05 8.49
C LYS A 177 21.78 -11.64 7.17
N ILE A 178 20.90 -10.63 7.19
CA ILE A 178 20.24 -10.16 5.96
C ILE A 178 21.22 -9.45 5.03
N ARG A 179 22.16 -8.65 5.57
CA ARG A 179 23.27 -8.08 4.79
C ARG A 179 24.07 -9.17 4.06
N GLY A 180 24.38 -10.28 4.74
CA GLY A 180 25.05 -11.43 4.13
C GLY A 180 24.27 -12.03 2.97
N GLU A 181 22.96 -12.21 3.13
CA GLU A 181 22.09 -12.69 2.04
C GLU A 181 22.03 -11.71 0.86
N ILE A 182 22.00 -10.39 1.10
CA ILE A 182 22.05 -9.39 0.03
C ILE A 182 23.38 -9.50 -0.74
N LEU A 183 24.52 -9.50 -0.04
CA LEU A 183 25.84 -9.54 -0.68
C LEU A 183 26.14 -10.87 -1.36
N LYS A 184 25.45 -11.95 -0.97
CA LYS A 184 25.49 -13.23 -1.70
C LYS A 184 24.87 -13.12 -3.10
N TYR A 185 23.84 -12.30 -3.28
CA TYR A 185 23.19 -12.09 -4.58
C TYR A 185 23.74 -10.88 -5.34
N TRP A 186 24.14 -9.83 -4.63
CA TRP A 186 24.68 -8.58 -5.17
C TRP A 186 26.00 -8.23 -4.45
N PRO A 187 27.09 -8.94 -4.75
CA PRO A 187 28.37 -8.78 -4.07
C PRO A 187 29.01 -7.40 -4.29
N ASP A 188 28.59 -6.67 -5.32
CA ASP A 188 29.12 -5.36 -5.68
C ASP A 188 28.31 -4.18 -5.07
N ASP A 189 27.30 -4.46 -4.24
CA ASP A 189 26.54 -3.41 -3.57
C ASP A 189 27.33 -2.73 -2.45
N GLU A 190 28.06 -1.67 -2.81
CA GLU A 190 28.85 -0.86 -1.87
C GLU A 190 28.00 -0.19 -0.78
N SER A 191 26.73 0.14 -1.06
CA SER A 191 25.85 0.75 -0.08
C SER A 191 25.64 -0.19 1.10
N VAL A 192 25.45 -1.48 0.83
CA VAL A 192 25.21 -2.52 1.83
C VAL A 192 26.50 -2.94 2.54
N LYS A 193 27.65 -2.93 1.86
CA LYS A 193 28.96 -3.24 2.48
C LYS A 193 29.33 -2.29 3.62
N THR A 194 28.87 -1.05 3.54
CA THR A 194 29.26 0.03 4.47
C THR A 194 28.18 0.36 5.50
N ILE A 195 26.96 -0.15 5.30
CA ILE A 195 25.74 0.28 6.01
C ILE A 195 25.69 -0.03 7.52
N LEU A 196 26.50 -0.99 7.99
CA LEU A 196 26.59 -1.42 9.40
C LEU A 196 27.91 -0.99 10.07
N LYS A 197 28.75 -0.21 9.39
CA LYS A 197 30.05 0.25 9.91
C LYS A 197 29.99 1.65 10.55
N GLN A 198 28.79 2.22 10.65
CA GLN A 198 28.51 3.53 11.24
C GLN A 198 27.76 3.34 12.55
#